data_AF-A0A8C6VK22-F1
#
_entry.id   AF-A0A8C6VK22-F1
#
_cell.length_a   1.000
_cell.length_b   1.000
_cell.length_c   1.000
_cell.angle_alpha   90.00
_cell.angle_beta   90.00
_cell.angle_gamma   90.00
#
_symmetry.space_group_name_H-M   'P 1'
#
loop_
_entity.id
_entity.type
_entity.pdbx_description
1 polymer ?
#
loop_
_entity_poly.entity_id
_entity_poly.type
_entity_poly.pdbx_seq_one_letter_code
_entity_poly.pdbx_strand_id
1 'polypeptide(L)'
;MVYREPSRWSYTFQTYSCLSRLKVQLAAQSPRSPEAVLVFERSVYSDRYIFAKNLFEIGHMTEIEWIIYQDWHTFLLQTFGDRLALHGFLYLRAPPEVCFERLRCRSRPEEKEVQLSYLEQLHVQHENWLAKKTTVIHSGALRDVPVLILDVTKDFENDPNEQSKLVGQVKTFMKTLCSDSLPSISTTVCN
;
A
#
# COMPACT_ATOMS: atom_id res chain seq x y z
N MET A 1 3.49 -19.75 11.18
CA MET A 1 4.75 -19.87 10.42
C MET A 1 5.56 -18.59 10.44
N VAL A 2 5.00 -17.41 10.17
CA VAL A 2 5.71 -16.13 10.40
C VAL A 2 5.46 -15.59 11.81
N TYR A 3 4.20 -15.49 12.23
CA TYR A 3 3.83 -14.94 13.54
C TYR A 3 4.33 -15.75 14.75
N ARG A 4 4.66 -17.03 14.55
CA ARG A 4 5.23 -17.91 15.59
C ARG A 4 6.69 -17.62 15.92
N GLU A 5 7.48 -17.29 14.90
CA GLU A 5 8.91 -17.00 15.03
C GLU A 5 9.29 -15.83 14.12
N PRO A 6 8.78 -14.62 14.41
CA PRO A 6 8.92 -13.48 13.51
C PRO A 6 10.38 -13.09 13.31
N SER A 7 11.22 -13.16 14.34
CA SER A 7 12.66 -12.88 14.19
C SER A 7 13.39 -13.85 13.26
N ARG A 8 12.86 -15.05 13.01
CA ARG A 8 13.45 -16.03 12.09
C ARG A 8 12.93 -15.86 10.66
N TRP A 9 11.66 -15.48 10.50
CA TRP A 9 10.95 -15.57 9.22
C TRP A 9 10.54 -14.22 8.61
N SER A 10 10.70 -13.11 9.31
CA SER A 10 10.28 -11.79 8.80
C SER A 10 10.97 -11.40 7.51
N TYR A 11 12.30 -11.51 7.44
CA TYR A 11 13.04 -11.18 6.22
C TYR A 11 12.61 -12.05 5.04
N THR A 12 12.53 -13.38 5.24
CA THR A 12 12.09 -14.33 4.20
C THR A 12 10.68 -14.02 3.73
N PHE A 13 9.76 -13.76 4.65
CA PHE A 13 8.37 -13.46 4.33
C PHE A 13 8.22 -12.14 3.58
N GLN A 14 8.86 -11.08 4.04
CA GLN A 14 8.78 -9.76 3.39
C GLN A 14 9.37 -9.80 1.99
N THR A 15 10.46 -10.54 1.80
CA THR A 15 11.07 -10.74 0.47
C THR A 15 10.11 -11.45 -0.48
N TYR A 16 9.53 -12.57 -0.03
CA TYR A 16 8.60 -13.32 -0.87
C TYR A 16 7.29 -12.56 -1.15
N SER A 17 6.75 -11.86 -0.14
CA SER A 17 5.52 -11.08 -0.26
C SER A 17 5.67 -9.96 -1.30
N CYS A 18 6.73 -9.16 -1.19
CA CYS A 18 7.01 -8.07 -2.12
C CYS A 18 7.33 -8.59 -3.52
N LEU A 19 8.09 -9.69 -3.67
CA LEU A 19 8.32 -10.31 -4.98
C LEU A 19 7.02 -10.81 -5.64
N SER A 20 6.14 -11.43 -4.85
CA SER A 20 4.85 -11.92 -5.36
C SER A 20 3.96 -10.76 -5.81
N ARG A 21 3.93 -9.67 -5.03
CA ARG A 21 3.18 -8.46 -5.37
C ARG A 21 3.73 -7.80 -6.63
N LEU A 22 5.05 -7.69 -6.74
CA LEU A 22 5.72 -7.17 -7.94
C LEU A 22 5.28 -7.95 -9.19
N LYS A 23 5.30 -9.29 -9.14
CA LYS A 23 4.88 -10.14 -10.27
C LYS A 23 3.43 -9.86 -10.69
N VAL A 24 2.52 -9.73 -9.74
CA VAL A 24 1.11 -9.39 -10.01
C VAL A 24 0.98 -8.01 -10.67
N GLN A 25 1.66 -7.00 -10.13
CA GLN A 25 1.61 -5.64 -10.67
C GLN A 25 2.17 -5.56 -12.09
N LEU A 26 3.28 -6.25 -12.37
CA LEU A 26 3.89 -6.27 -13.70
C LEU A 26 3.03 -7.02 -14.73
N ALA A 27 2.36 -8.10 -14.32
CA ALA A 27 1.47 -8.88 -15.19
C ALA A 27 0.18 -8.12 -15.55
N ALA A 28 -0.34 -7.29 -14.65
CA ALA A 28 -1.57 -6.52 -14.86
C ALA A 28 -1.43 -5.39 -15.89
N GLN A 29 -0.20 -4.94 -16.18
CA GLN A 29 0.11 -3.81 -17.07
C GLN A 29 0.02 -4.13 -18.57
N SER A 30 -0.76 -5.13 -18.95
CA SER A 30 -1.19 -5.33 -20.33
C SER A 30 -2.67 -4.97 -20.50
N PRO A 31 -3.09 -3.71 -20.23
CA PRO A 31 -4.48 -3.33 -20.42
C PRO A 31 -4.79 -3.24 -21.91
N ARG A 32 -5.92 -3.86 -22.30
CA ARG A 32 -6.46 -3.85 -23.67
C ARG A 32 -7.13 -2.52 -24.05
N SER A 33 -7.27 -1.58 -23.09
CA SER A 33 -7.97 -0.31 -23.28
C SER A 33 -7.24 0.85 -22.57
N PRO A 34 -7.14 2.03 -23.19
CA PRO A 34 -6.56 3.24 -22.59
C PRO A 34 -7.28 3.73 -21.31
N GLU A 35 -8.55 3.37 -21.12
CA GLU A 35 -9.37 3.83 -19.99
C GLU A 35 -9.40 2.84 -18.81
N ALA A 36 -8.64 1.74 -18.90
CA ALA A 36 -8.69 0.69 -17.89
C ALA A 36 -8.06 1.15 -16.56
N VAL A 37 -8.83 1.08 -15.48
CA VAL A 37 -8.36 1.37 -14.12
C VAL A 37 -7.86 0.08 -13.48
N LEU A 38 -6.61 0.07 -13.05
CA LEU A 38 -6.01 -1.02 -12.29
C LEU A 38 -6.01 -0.68 -10.80
N VAL A 39 -6.65 -1.53 -9.99
CA VAL A 39 -6.67 -1.41 -8.53
C VAL A 39 -5.86 -2.55 -7.94
N PHE A 40 -4.93 -2.21 -7.06
CA PHE A 40 -4.09 -3.18 -6.36
C PHE A 40 -4.43 -3.21 -4.87
N GLU A 41 -4.54 -4.41 -4.30
CA GLU A 41 -4.53 -4.57 -2.85
C GLU A 41 -3.09 -4.36 -2.36
N ARG A 42 -2.87 -3.23 -1.67
CA ARG A 42 -1.54 -2.75 -1.25
C ARG A 42 -0.60 -2.49 -2.44
N SER A 43 0.68 -2.26 -2.14
CA SER A 43 1.73 -2.00 -3.13
C SER A 43 3.10 -2.45 -2.61
N VAL A 44 4.09 -2.56 -3.50
CA VAL A 44 5.49 -2.80 -3.10
C VAL A 44 5.97 -1.74 -2.09
N TYR A 45 5.44 -0.52 -2.19
CA TYR A 45 5.75 0.57 -1.27
C TYR A 45 5.28 0.29 0.16
N SER A 46 4.05 -0.20 0.34
CA SER A 46 3.58 -0.61 1.67
C SER A 46 4.36 -1.79 2.22
N ASP A 47 4.85 -2.70 1.37
CA ASP A 47 5.68 -3.83 1.85
C ASP A 47 6.96 -3.29 2.53
N ARG A 48 7.62 -2.28 1.95
CA ARG A 48 8.81 -1.64 2.56
C ARG A 48 8.47 -0.68 3.71
N TYR A 49 7.67 0.34 3.44
CA TYR A 49 7.51 1.49 4.33
C TYR A 49 6.55 1.25 5.50
N ILE A 50 5.74 0.20 5.43
CA ILE A 50 4.86 -0.21 6.52
C ILE A 50 5.39 -1.49 7.15
N PHE A 51 5.34 -2.62 6.43
CA PHE A 51 5.55 -3.92 7.07
C PHE A 51 7.01 -4.21 7.37
N ALA A 52 7.91 -4.10 6.38
CA ALA A 52 9.32 -4.38 6.59
C ALA A 52 9.98 -3.38 7.55
N LYS A 53 9.68 -2.08 7.39
CA LYS A 53 10.10 -1.04 8.34
C LYS A 53 9.64 -1.36 9.77
N ASN A 54 8.36 -1.70 9.96
CA ASN A 54 7.85 -2.02 11.28
C ASN A 54 8.56 -3.23 11.90
N LEU A 55 8.72 -4.31 11.12
CA LEU A 55 9.40 -5.53 11.57
C LEU A 55 10.86 -5.28 11.94
N PHE A 56 11.56 -4.38 11.25
CA PHE A 56 12.88 -3.92 11.65
C PHE A 56 12.83 -3.13 12.97
N GLU A 57 11.94 -2.13 13.09
CA GLU A 57 11.84 -1.27 14.27
C GLU A 57 11.48 -2.03 15.56
N ILE A 58 10.73 -3.14 15.45
CA ILE A 58 10.40 -4.00 16.60
C ILE A 58 11.37 -5.17 16.82
N GLY A 59 12.50 -5.21 16.09
CA GLY A 59 13.57 -6.18 16.30
C GLY A 59 13.31 -7.58 15.72
N HIS A 60 12.42 -7.70 14.74
CA HIS A 60 12.17 -8.94 13.99
C HIS A 60 12.95 -9.04 12.68
N MET A 61 13.67 -7.99 12.29
CA MET A 61 14.74 -8.06 11.30
C MET A 61 16.02 -7.49 11.88
N THR A 62 17.13 -8.17 11.63
CA THR A 62 18.47 -7.67 11.96
C THR A 62 18.84 -6.48 11.09
N GLU A 63 19.84 -5.72 11.51
CA GLU A 63 20.38 -4.61 10.72
C GLU A 63 20.86 -5.06 9.33
N ILE A 64 21.53 -6.22 9.25
CA ILE A 64 21.99 -6.79 7.98
C ILE A 64 20.81 -7.13 7.08
N GLU A 65 19.78 -7.81 7.60
CA GLU A 65 18.57 -8.13 6.84
C GLU A 65 17.85 -6.88 6.36
N TRP A 66 17.79 -5.82 7.18
CA TRP A 66 17.18 -4.57 6.80
C TRP A 66 17.97 -3.82 5.72
N ILE A 67 19.29 -3.77 5.81
CA ILE A 67 20.15 -3.18 4.77
C ILE A 67 19.95 -3.92 3.44
N ILE A 68 20.04 -5.26 3.46
CA ILE A 68 19.83 -6.08 2.26
C ILE A 68 18.42 -5.85 1.71
N TYR A 69 17.40 -5.85 2.57
CA TYR A 69 16.01 -5.64 2.14
C TYR A 69 15.82 -4.31 1.41
N GLN A 70 16.37 -3.24 1.98
CA GLN A 70 16.31 -1.92 1.38
C GLN A 70 17.06 -1.84 0.05
N ASP A 71 18.22 -2.49 -0.05
CA ASP A 71 19.05 -2.48 -1.26
C ASP A 71 18.31 -3.13 -2.44
N TRP A 72 17.88 -4.39 -2.29
CA TRP A 72 17.19 -5.08 -3.39
C TRP A 72 15.84 -4.44 -3.72
N HIS A 73 15.10 -3.93 -2.73
CA HIS A 73 13.86 -3.21 -3.00
C HIS A 73 14.13 -1.92 -3.78
N THR A 74 15.20 -1.18 -3.46
CA THR A 74 15.59 0.02 -4.20
C THR A 74 15.96 -0.33 -5.63
N PHE A 75 16.75 -1.40 -5.83
CA PHE A 75 17.10 -1.90 -7.16
C PHE A 75 15.86 -2.26 -7.99
N LEU A 76 14.86 -2.93 -7.40
CA LEU A 76 13.61 -3.24 -8.12
C LEU A 76 12.82 -2.00 -8.51
N LEU A 77 12.72 -1.01 -7.61
CA LEU A 77 12.05 0.24 -7.95
C LEU A 77 12.78 1.02 -9.05
N GLN A 78 14.12 0.98 -9.08
CA GLN A 78 14.89 1.61 -10.16
C GLN A 78 14.69 0.86 -11.49
N THR A 79 14.62 -0.47 -11.44
CA THR A 79 14.47 -1.31 -12.64
C THR A 79 13.06 -1.27 -13.23
N PHE A 80 12.04 -1.17 -12.38
CA PHE A 80 10.63 -1.28 -12.78
C PHE A 80 9.80 -0.03 -12.44
N GLY A 81 10.43 1.10 -12.10
CA GLY A 81 9.76 2.28 -11.53
C GLY A 81 8.61 2.81 -12.36
N ASP A 82 8.80 2.99 -13.67
CA ASP A 82 7.76 3.49 -14.59
C ASP A 82 6.55 2.56 -14.64
N ARG A 83 6.81 1.26 -14.53
CA ARG A 83 5.79 0.22 -14.49
C ARG A 83 5.09 0.18 -13.14
N LEU A 84 5.77 0.51 -12.05
CA LEU A 84 5.21 0.49 -10.70
C LEU A 84 4.67 1.85 -10.25
N ALA A 85 4.62 2.82 -11.15
CA ALA A 85 4.04 4.14 -10.88
C ALA A 85 2.56 3.98 -10.49
N LEU A 86 2.16 4.71 -9.45
CA LEU A 86 0.78 4.74 -8.98
C LEU A 86 0.25 6.16 -9.11
N HIS A 87 -0.97 6.28 -9.62
CA HIS A 87 -1.64 7.57 -9.77
C HIS A 87 -2.29 8.04 -8.46
N GLY A 88 -2.54 7.15 -7.51
CA GLY A 88 -3.16 7.50 -6.23
C GLY A 88 -3.19 6.34 -5.25
N PHE A 89 -3.36 6.66 -3.97
CA PHE A 89 -3.63 5.68 -2.92
C PHE A 89 -5.04 5.86 -2.35
N LEU A 90 -5.71 4.73 -2.11
CA LEU A 90 -6.93 4.68 -1.32
C LEU A 90 -6.56 4.17 0.08
N TYR A 91 -6.54 5.07 1.07
CA TYR A 91 -6.23 4.70 2.44
C TYR A 91 -7.51 4.40 3.22
N LEU A 92 -7.81 3.11 3.38
CA LEU A 92 -8.89 2.64 4.25
C LEU A 92 -8.47 2.76 5.71
N ARG A 93 -8.89 3.84 6.37
CA ARG A 93 -8.49 4.19 7.73
C ARG A 93 -9.52 3.69 8.73
N ALA A 94 -9.07 2.90 9.70
CA ALA A 94 -9.84 2.49 10.87
C ALA A 94 -8.94 2.45 12.12
N PRO A 95 -9.51 2.64 13.31
CA PRO A 95 -8.80 2.45 14.57
C PRO A 95 -8.24 1.02 14.72
N PRO A 96 -7.08 0.83 15.38
CA PRO A 96 -6.51 -0.49 15.66
C PRO A 96 -7.49 -1.46 16.32
N GLU A 97 -8.35 -0.98 17.20
CA GLU A 97 -9.35 -1.77 17.94
C GLU A 97 -10.38 -2.36 16.98
N VAL A 98 -10.90 -1.55 16.06
CA VAL A 98 -11.83 -1.99 15.01
C VAL A 98 -11.16 -3.01 14.08
N CYS A 99 -9.89 -2.78 13.71
CA CYS A 99 -9.11 -3.74 12.93
C CYS A 99 -8.92 -5.07 13.68
N PHE A 100 -8.69 -5.00 15.00
CA PHE A 100 -8.51 -6.17 15.86
C PHE A 100 -9.80 -6.98 15.98
N GLU A 101 -10.94 -6.33 16.17
CA GLU A 101 -12.25 -6.97 16.15
C GLU A 101 -12.52 -7.68 14.83
N ARG A 102 -12.29 -7.00 13.69
CA ARG A 102 -12.44 -7.58 12.35
C ARG A 102 -11.51 -8.78 12.12
N LEU A 103 -10.28 -8.70 12.60
CA LEU A 103 -9.31 -9.80 12.55
C LEU A 103 -9.83 -11.03 13.30
N ARG A 104 -10.36 -10.84 14.52
CA ARG A 104 -10.95 -11.91 15.32
C ARG A 104 -12.18 -12.52 14.68
N CYS A 105 -13.08 -11.70 14.13
CA CYS A 105 -14.26 -12.18 13.41
C CYS A 105 -13.87 -13.06 12.21
N ARG A 106 -12.84 -12.66 11.45
CA ARG A 106 -12.35 -13.41 10.28
C ARG A 106 -11.73 -14.77 10.63
N SER A 107 -11.29 -14.96 11.87
CA SER A 107 -10.85 -16.26 12.44
C SER A 107 -9.79 -17.02 11.63
N ARG A 108 -8.86 -16.31 10.98
CA ARG A 108 -7.75 -16.95 10.25
C ARG A 108 -6.77 -17.62 11.22
N PRO A 109 -6.45 -18.91 11.05
CA PRO A 109 -5.56 -19.62 11.96
C PRO A 109 -4.18 -18.98 12.10
N GLU A 110 -3.67 -18.37 11.03
CA GLU A 110 -2.33 -17.76 10.99
C GLU A 110 -2.26 -16.47 11.81
N GLU A 111 -3.39 -15.78 12.01
CA GLU A 111 -3.45 -14.46 12.63
C GLU A 111 -3.82 -14.53 14.12
N LYS A 112 -4.01 -15.73 14.68
CA LYS A 112 -4.41 -15.94 16.08
C LYS A 112 -3.44 -15.34 17.11
N GLU A 113 -2.16 -15.23 16.75
CA GLU A 113 -1.10 -14.73 17.64
C GLU A 113 -0.91 -13.21 17.52
N VAL A 114 -1.58 -12.55 16.57
CA VAL A 114 -1.49 -11.10 16.37
C VAL A 114 -2.10 -10.37 17.56
N GLN A 115 -1.35 -9.44 18.15
CA GLN A 115 -1.78 -8.61 19.28
C GLN A 115 -2.26 -7.24 18.80
N LEU A 116 -3.10 -6.59 19.60
CA LEU A 116 -3.55 -5.22 19.35
C LEU A 116 -2.36 -4.25 19.21
N SER A 117 -1.34 -4.39 20.05
CA SER A 117 -0.13 -3.56 20.01
C SER A 117 0.60 -3.61 18.66
N TYR A 118 0.59 -4.75 17.97
CA TYR A 118 1.14 -4.86 16.63
C TYR A 118 0.30 -4.07 15.62
N LEU A 119 -1.03 -4.07 15.75
CA LEU A 119 -1.92 -3.28 14.90
C LEU A 119 -1.79 -1.78 15.16
N GLU A 120 -1.59 -1.37 16.41
CA GLU A 120 -1.29 0.03 16.78
C GLU A 120 -0.01 0.52 16.11
N GLN A 121 1.05 -0.28 16.13
CA GLN A 121 2.31 0.02 15.45
C GLN A 121 2.09 0.18 13.94
N LEU A 122 1.41 -0.79 13.29
CA LEU A 122 1.09 -0.69 11.87
C LEU A 122 0.23 0.54 11.56
N HIS A 123 -0.73 0.88 12.41
CA HIS A 123 -1.56 2.08 12.26
C HIS A 123 -0.69 3.34 12.28
N VAL A 124 0.25 3.46 13.22
CA VAL A 124 1.20 4.59 13.28
C VAL A 124 2.01 4.69 11.98
N GLN A 125 2.49 3.57 11.43
CA GLN A 125 3.22 3.61 10.15
C GLN A 125 2.35 4.13 9.00
N HIS A 126 1.09 3.70 8.92
CA HIS A 126 0.16 4.19 7.89
C HIS A 126 -0.16 5.67 8.07
N GLU A 127 -0.42 6.12 9.30
CA GLU A 127 -0.68 7.53 9.60
C GLU A 127 0.51 8.42 9.22
N ASN A 128 1.72 7.99 9.60
CA ASN A 128 2.95 8.72 9.28
C ASN A 128 3.21 8.79 7.77
N TRP A 129 2.90 7.71 7.03
CA TRP A 129 3.12 7.66 5.59
C TRP A 129 2.02 8.35 4.77
N LEU A 130 0.76 7.98 4.98
CA LEU A 130 -0.34 8.33 4.09
C LEU A 130 -1.08 9.60 4.50
N ALA A 131 -1.14 9.91 5.80
CA ALA A 131 -1.84 11.09 6.32
C ALA A 131 -0.89 12.26 6.62
N LYS A 132 0.14 12.03 7.46
CA LYS A 132 1.06 13.09 7.93
C LYS A 132 2.23 13.34 6.98
N LYS A 133 2.52 12.42 6.06
CA LYS A 133 3.62 12.51 5.09
C LYS A 133 5.00 12.72 5.73
N THR A 134 5.22 12.17 6.92
CA THR A 134 6.48 12.30 7.70
C THR A 134 7.45 11.14 7.45
N THR A 135 6.99 10.01 6.92
CA THR A 135 7.86 8.89 6.56
C THR A 135 8.82 9.28 5.44
N VAL A 136 10.12 9.05 5.63
CA VAL A 136 11.15 9.33 4.61
C VAL A 136 11.03 8.32 3.46
N ILE A 137 10.58 8.80 2.31
CA ILE A 137 10.44 8.01 1.08
C ILE A 137 11.61 8.28 0.15
N HIS A 138 12.21 7.21 -0.37
CA HIS A 138 13.42 7.25 -1.20
C HIS A 138 13.12 7.22 -2.72
N SER A 139 11.84 7.29 -3.09
CA SER A 139 11.37 7.40 -4.49
C SER A 139 10.66 8.74 -4.67
N GLY A 140 11.18 9.59 -5.56
CA GLY A 140 10.58 10.89 -5.87
C GLY A 140 9.15 10.76 -6.41
N ALA A 141 8.90 9.71 -7.23
CA ALA A 141 7.61 9.44 -7.84
C ALA A 141 6.46 9.17 -6.85
N LEU A 142 6.76 8.90 -5.58
CA LEU A 142 5.77 8.61 -4.53
C LEU A 142 5.40 9.81 -3.67
N ARG A 143 6.25 10.84 -3.63
CA ARG A 143 6.10 11.93 -2.66
C ARG A 143 4.82 12.71 -2.90
N ASP A 144 4.49 12.94 -4.16
CA ASP A 144 3.39 13.79 -4.59
C ASP A 144 2.14 13.00 -5.02
N VAL A 145 2.14 11.67 -4.83
CA VAL A 145 1.00 10.82 -5.19
C VAL A 145 -0.20 11.17 -4.30
N PRO A 146 -1.35 11.55 -4.89
CA PRO A 146 -2.56 11.86 -4.14
C PRO A 146 -3.04 10.69 -3.28
N VAL A 147 -3.60 10.99 -2.12
CA VAL A 147 -4.15 9.99 -1.20
C VAL A 147 -5.58 10.38 -0.85
N LEU A 148 -6.52 9.47 -1.10
CA LEU A 148 -7.87 9.55 -0.58
C LEU A 148 -7.95 8.78 0.74
N ILE A 149 -8.25 9.48 1.83
CA ILE A 149 -8.50 8.85 3.13
C ILE A 149 -10.00 8.52 3.22
N LEU A 150 -10.29 7.24 3.43
CA LEU A 150 -11.65 6.72 3.60
C LEU A 150 -11.79 6.23 5.03
N ASP A 151 -12.60 6.91 5.84
CA ASP A 151 -12.93 6.45 7.19
C ASP A 151 -13.87 5.25 7.09
N VAL A 152 -13.35 4.09 7.48
CA VAL A 152 -14.07 2.81 7.51
C VAL A 152 -14.16 2.29 8.94
N THR A 153 -14.24 3.18 9.93
CA THR A 153 -14.50 2.83 11.34
C THR A 153 -15.86 2.14 11.48
N LYS A 154 -16.89 2.73 10.87
CA LYS A 154 -18.22 2.10 10.77
C LYS A 154 -18.14 0.93 9.81
N ASP A 155 -18.78 -0.19 10.17
CA ASP A 155 -18.88 -1.32 9.26
C ASP A 155 -19.73 -0.95 8.05
N PHE A 156 -19.19 -1.22 6.86
CA PHE A 156 -19.84 -0.95 5.58
C PHE A 156 -20.19 -2.24 4.84
N GLU A 157 -19.83 -3.42 5.34
CA GLU A 157 -20.12 -4.70 4.68
C GLU A 157 -21.63 -4.89 4.46
N ASN A 158 -22.44 -4.45 5.43
CA ASN A 158 -23.89 -4.62 5.43
C ASN A 158 -24.68 -3.29 5.42
N ASP A 159 -24.03 -2.15 5.16
CA ASP A 159 -24.67 -0.82 5.11
C ASP A 159 -24.60 -0.23 3.69
N PRO A 160 -25.67 -0.36 2.88
CA PRO A 160 -25.70 0.17 1.51
C PRO A 160 -25.50 1.68 1.41
N ASN A 161 -25.84 2.43 2.46
CA ASN A 161 -25.68 3.89 2.48
C ASN A 161 -24.20 4.25 2.65
N GLU A 162 -23.48 3.58 3.57
CA GLU A 162 -22.04 3.78 3.71
C GLU A 162 -21.29 3.29 2.47
N GLN A 163 -21.67 2.16 1.87
CA GLN A 163 -21.09 1.69 0.61
C GLN A 163 -21.23 2.74 -0.50
N SER A 164 -22.45 3.28 -0.68
CA SER A 164 -22.73 4.30 -1.70
C SER A 164 -21.92 5.58 -1.47
N LYS A 165 -21.78 5.99 -0.21
CA LYS A 165 -20.95 7.13 0.19
C LYS A 165 -19.47 6.91 -0.13
N LEU A 166 -18.89 5.78 0.28
CA LEU A 166 -17.48 5.43 0.02
C LEU A 166 -17.21 5.34 -1.49
N VAL A 167 -18.08 4.66 -2.24
CA VAL A 167 -17.98 4.57 -3.71
C VAL A 167 -18.10 5.95 -4.35
N GLY A 168 -18.96 6.83 -3.84
CA GLY A 168 -19.07 8.22 -4.29
C GLY A 168 -17.77 9.00 -4.12
N GLN A 169 -17.11 8.88 -2.96
CA GLN A 169 -15.81 9.50 -2.70
C GLN A 169 -14.72 8.97 -3.65
N VAL A 170 -14.66 7.64 -3.86
CA VAL A 170 -13.71 7.02 -4.79
C VAL A 170 -13.94 7.49 -6.22
N LYS A 171 -15.19 7.56 -6.69
CA LYS A 171 -15.51 8.08 -8.03
C LYS A 171 -15.07 9.52 -8.21
N THR A 172 -15.29 10.38 -7.22
CA THR A 172 -14.85 11.78 -7.26
C THR A 172 -13.33 11.88 -7.31
N PHE A 173 -12.62 11.09 -6.49
CA PHE A 173 -11.17 11.05 -6.49
C PHE A 173 -10.59 10.52 -7.81
N MET A 174 -11.19 9.48 -8.40
CA MET A 174 -10.77 8.97 -9.71
C MET A 174 -10.90 10.03 -10.81
N LYS A 175 -11.96 10.87 -10.77
CA LYS A 175 -12.11 11.97 -11.74
C LYS A 175 -11.00 13.01 -11.61
N THR A 176 -10.54 13.32 -10.39
CA THR A 176 -9.45 14.28 -10.19
C THR A 176 -8.12 13.72 -10.68
N LEU A 177 -7.90 12.40 -10.59
CA LEU A 177 -6.69 11.78 -11.12
C LEU A 177 -6.63 11.78 -12.66
N CYS A 178 -7.78 11.70 -13.33
CA CYS A 178 -7.86 11.73 -14.79
C CYS A 178 -7.77 13.14 -15.40
N SER A 179 -8.11 14.19 -14.65
CA SER A 179 -8.00 15.58 -15.14
C SER A 179 -6.55 16.07 -15.22
N ASP A 180 -5.67 15.54 -14.37
CA ASP A 180 -4.25 15.95 -14.30
C ASP A 180 -3.36 15.24 -15.35
N SER A 181 -3.91 14.27 -16.10
CA SER A 181 -3.18 13.45 -17.10
C SER A 181 -3.27 13.96 -18.54
N LEU A 182 -3.73 15.19 -18.80
CA LEU A 182 -3.70 15.81 -20.13
C LEU A 182 -2.44 16.71 -20.28
N PRO A 183 -1.34 16.23 -20.87
CA PRO A 183 -0.32 17.14 -21.38
C PRO A 183 -0.87 17.90 -22.60
N SER A 184 -0.64 19.21 -22.59
CA SER A 184 -0.89 20.13 -23.69
C SER A 184 -0.48 19.55 -25.04
N ILE A 185 -1.45 19.34 -25.94
CA ILE A 185 -1.20 19.07 -27.35
C ILE A 185 -0.50 20.31 -27.91
N SER A 186 0.82 20.25 -28.05
CA SER A 186 1.56 21.19 -28.89
C SER A 186 1.22 20.85 -30.33
N THR A 187 0.23 21.54 -30.88
CA THR A 187 -0.05 21.56 -32.31
C THR A 187 1.13 22.24 -33.01
N THR A 188 2.17 21.48 -33.33
CA THR A 188 3.16 21.93 -34.30
C THR A 188 2.51 21.80 -35.68
N VAL A 189 1.92 22.89 -36.14
CA VAL A 189 1.58 23.07 -37.55
C VAL A 189 2.91 23.20 -38.28
N CYS A 190 3.35 22.14 -38.94
CA CYS A 190 4.39 22.24 -39.96
C CYS A 190 3.75 22.89 -41.20
N ASN A 191 4.18 24.11 -41.51
CA ASN A 191 4.14 24.66 -42.87
C ASN A 191 5.33 24.12 -43.68
#